data_AF-A0A351UWL2-F1
#
_entry.id   AF-A0A351UWL2-F1
#
_cell.length_a   1.000
_cell.length_b   1.000
_cell.length_c   1.000
_cell.angle_alpha   90.00
_cell.angle_beta   90.00
_cell.angle_gamma   90.00
#
_symmetry.space_group_name_H-M   'P 1'
#
loop_
_entity.id
_entity.type
_entity.pdbx_description
1 polymer ?
#
loop_
_entity_poly.entity_id
_entity_poly.type
_entity_poly.pdbx_seq_one_letter_code
_entity_poly.pdbx_strand_id
1 'polypeptide(L)' 'KVDKAGIYNILIMEEKQSIVACGAGASTKAVYPEDANPGGQNRIERAENVKDLKEYISRIDEMIERKGELLWH' A
#
# COMPACT_ATOMS: atom_id res chain seq x y z
N LYS A 1 -7.01 -8.42 31.81
CA LYS A 1 -6.24 -7.23 31.35
C LYS A 1 -7.01 -6.72 30.15
N VAL A 2 -7.60 -5.53 30.22
CA VAL A 2 -8.34 -4.98 29.07
C VAL A 2 -7.36 -4.84 27.90
N ASP A 3 -7.76 -5.51 26.83
CA ASP A 3 -7.11 -5.68 25.55
C ASP A 3 -6.68 -4.34 24.96
N LYS A 4 -5.38 -4.07 24.97
CA LYS A 4 -4.82 -2.94 24.22
C LYS A 4 -4.70 -3.37 22.77
N ALA A 5 -5.78 -3.19 22.00
CA ALA A 5 -5.65 -3.18 20.57
C ALA A 5 -4.57 -2.13 20.20
N GLY A 6 -3.50 -2.57 19.54
CA GLY A 6 -2.43 -1.68 19.14
C GLY A 6 -2.95 -0.66 18.12
N ILE A 7 -2.48 0.59 18.20
CA ILE A 7 -2.87 1.67 17.27
C ILE A 7 -2.68 1.21 15.82
N TYR A 8 -1.56 0.56 15.51
CA TYR A 8 -1.31 -0.02 14.20
C TYR A 8 -2.38 -1.04 13.76
N ASN A 9 -2.80 -1.94 14.65
CA ASN A 9 -3.83 -2.93 14.35
C ASN A 9 -5.16 -2.26 14.04
N ILE A 10 -5.53 -1.24 14.82
CA ILE A 10 -6.75 -0.46 14.61
C ILE A 10 -6.68 0.26 13.26
N LEU A 11 -5.60 0.99 12.99
CA LEU A 11 -5.46 1.79 11.77
C LEU A 11 -5.41 0.93 10.50
N ILE A 12 -4.85 -0.28 10.57
CA ILE A 12 -4.89 -1.21 9.45
C ILE A 12 -6.29 -1.77 9.22
N MET A 13 -6.99 -2.16 10.29
CA MET A 13 -8.37 -2.67 10.19
C MET A 13 -9.34 -1.60 9.68
N GLU A 14 -9.15 -0.34 10.06
CA GLU A 14 -9.93 0.81 9.58
C GLU A 14 -9.49 1.30 8.17
N GLU A 15 -8.55 0.64 7.53
CA GLU A 15 -7.97 1.03 6.23
C GLU A 15 -7.40 2.46 6.18
N LYS A 16 -6.96 3.02 7.31
CA LYS A 16 -6.37 4.37 7.40
C LYS A 16 -4.86 4.43 7.21
N GLN A 17 -4.21 3.27 7.15
CA GLN A 17 -2.76 3.17 7.04
C GLN A 17 -2.34 2.68 5.64
N SER A 18 -1.48 3.46 4.98
CA SER A 18 -0.74 3.03 3.78
C SER A 18 0.34 2.02 4.16
N ILE A 19 0.52 1.00 3.32
CA ILE A 19 1.45 -0.12 3.52
C ILE A 19 2.33 -0.22 2.28
N VAL A 20 3.63 -0.05 2.45
CA VAL A 20 4.63 -0.29 1.40
C VAL A 20 5.17 -1.71 1.58
N ALA A 21 5.10 -2.51 0.52
CA ALA A 21 5.54 -3.90 0.56
C ALA A 21 6.57 -4.20 -0.53
N CYS A 22 7.62 -4.93 -0.17
CA CYS A 22 8.71 -5.35 -1.04
C CYS A 22 8.76 -6.88 -1.13
N GLY A 23 9.29 -7.41 -2.23
CA GLY A 23 9.37 -8.84 -2.50
C GLY A 23 8.35 -9.35 -3.51
N ALA A 24 8.64 -10.51 -4.10
CA ALA A 24 7.76 -11.15 -5.06
C ALA A 24 6.40 -11.49 -4.42
N GLY A 25 5.31 -11.17 -5.12
CA GLY A 25 3.94 -11.39 -4.66
C GLY A 25 3.47 -10.46 -3.54
N ALA A 26 4.27 -9.48 -3.13
CA ALA A 26 3.87 -8.49 -2.15
C ALA A 26 2.93 -7.43 -2.77
N SER A 27 2.05 -6.86 -1.95
CA SER A 27 1.09 -5.82 -2.37
C SER A 27 1.27 -4.55 -1.55
N THR A 28 1.46 -3.43 -2.24
CA THR A 28 1.49 -2.09 -1.66
C THR A 28 0.09 -1.50 -1.68
N LYS A 29 -0.35 -0.88 -0.58
CA LYS A 29 -1.64 -0.20 -0.43
C LYS A 29 -1.41 1.27 -0.13
N ALA A 30 -1.89 2.15 -0.98
CA ALA A 30 -1.94 3.59 -0.74
C ALA A 30 -3.35 3.99 -0.31
N VAL A 31 -3.44 4.70 0.82
CA VAL A 31 -4.68 5.27 1.35
C VAL A 31 -4.64 6.76 1.13
N TYR A 32 -5.61 7.30 0.41
CA TYR A 32 -5.82 8.72 0.23
C TYR A 32 -7.08 9.13 0.99
N PRO A 33 -6.94 9.78 2.14
CA PRO A 33 -8.07 10.17 2.96
C PRO A 33 -8.85 11.35 2.34
N GLU A 34 -10.11 11.52 2.75
CA GLU A 34 -11.03 12.53 2.20
C GLU A 34 -10.49 13.96 2.23
N ASP A 35 -9.73 14.31 3.27
CA ASP A 35 -9.09 15.61 3.46
C ASP A 35 -7.92 15.88 2.50
N ALA A 36 -7.33 14.83 1.94
CA ALA A 36 -6.24 14.90 0.97
C ALA A 36 -6.69 14.72 -0.48
N ASN A 37 -7.93 14.31 -0.74
CA ASN A 37 -8.44 14.05 -2.09
C ASN A 37 -9.29 15.20 -2.65
N PRO A 38 -8.98 15.72 -3.85
CA PRO A 38 -9.86 16.62 -4.60
C PRO A 38 -11.08 15.84 -5.13
N GLY A 39 -12.06 15.59 -4.25
CA GLY A 39 -13.23 14.76 -4.52
C GLY A 39 -13.97 14.31 -3.25
N GLY A 40 -13.37 14.48 -2.07
CA GLY A 40 -14.04 14.27 -0.78
C GLY A 40 -14.48 12.83 -0.50
N GLN A 41 -13.85 11.84 -1.14
CA GLN A 41 -14.08 10.41 -0.87
C GLN A 41 -12.76 9.73 -0.51
N ASN A 42 -12.81 8.79 0.43
CA ASN A 42 -11.67 7.93 0.73
C ASN A 42 -11.35 7.06 -0.49
N ARG A 43 -10.12 7.16 -0.99
CA ARG A 43 -9.64 6.36 -2.13
C ARG A 43 -8.54 5.43 -1.65
N ILE A 44 -8.63 4.16 -2.02
CA ILE A 44 -7.60 3.17 -1.73
C ILE A 44 -7.14 2.57 -3.05
N GLU A 45 -5.84 2.66 -3.30
CA GLU A 45 -5.21 2.09 -4.48
C GLU A 45 -4.15 1.08 -4.07
N ARG A 46 -3.88 0.12 -4.96
CA ARG A 46 -2.96 -0.99 -4.68
C ARG A 46 -2.06 -1.25 -5.88
N ALA A 47 -0.78 -1.52 -5.61
CA ALA A 47 0.18 -2.03 -6.59
C ALA A 47 0.70 -3.39 -6.14
N GLU A 48 0.49 -4.40 -6.98
CA GLU A 48 0.97 -5.75 -6.75
C GLU A 48 2.30 -6.02 -7.47
N ASN A 49 3.26 -6.58 -6.74
CA ASN A 49 4.46 -7.14 -7.35
C ASN A 49 4.12 -8.47 -8.04
N VAL A 50 4.83 -8.77 -9.11
CA VAL A 50 4.76 -10.10 -9.74
C VAL A 50 5.11 -11.20 -8.73
N LYS A 51 4.38 -12.33 -8.81
CA LYS A 51 4.52 -13.45 -7.85
C LYS A 51 5.75 -14.31 -8.11
N ASP A 52 6.16 -14.44 -9.37
CA ASP A 52 7.34 -15.21 -9.74
C ASP A 52 8.62 -14.47 -9.35
N LEU A 53 9.56 -15.19 -8.74
CA LEU A 53 10.81 -14.61 -8.25
C LEU A 53 11.70 -14.10 -9.39
N LYS A 54 11.79 -14.83 -10.51
CA LYS A 54 12.67 -14.44 -11.62
C LYS A 54 12.13 -13.19 -12.31
N GLU A 55 10.81 -13.14 -12.54
CA GLU A 55 10.13 -11.95 -13.05
C GLU A 55 10.28 -10.75 -12.10
N TYR A 56 10.19 -10.97 -10.78
CA TYR A 56 10.33 -9.90 -9.80
C TYR A 56 11.72 -9.26 -9.85
N ILE A 57 12.76 -10.08 -10.01
CA ILE A 57 14.14 -9.61 -10.11
C ILE A 57 14.38 -8.93 -11.46
N SER A 58 13.91 -9.52 -12.56
CA SER A 58 14.16 -8.99 -13.91
C SER A 58 13.42 -7.69 -14.20
N ARG A 59 12.28 -7.46 -13.53
CA ARG A 59 11.39 -6.30 -13.72
C ARG A 59 11.28 -5.44 -12.48
N ILE A 60 12.32 -5.41 -11.64
CA ILE A 60 12.30 -4.68 -10.38
C ILE A 60 12.00 -3.19 -10.57
N ASP A 61 12.53 -2.58 -11.65
CA ASP A 61 12.32 -1.17 -11.97
C ASP A 61 10.84 -0.87 -12.27
N GLU A 62 10.16 -1.77 -12.99
CA GLU A 62 8.71 -1.66 -13.23
C GLU A 62 7.94 -1.74 -11.90
N MET A 63 8.35 -2.62 -10.98
CA MET A 63 7.70 -2.75 -9.67
C MET A 63 7.91 -1.50 -8.80
N ILE A 64 9.04 -0.81 -8.97
CA ILE A 64 9.32 0.46 -8.29
C ILE A 64 8.46 1.58 -8.89
N GLU A 65 8.44 1.71 -10.22
CA GLU A 65 7.70 2.77 -10.92
C GLU A 65 6.20 2.70 -10.60
N ARG A 66 5.60 1.51 -10.62
CA ARG A 66 4.18 1.30 -10.27
C ARG A 66 3.83 1.74 -8.84
N LYS A 67 4.78 1.65 -7.90
CA LYS A 67 4.59 2.18 -6.53
C LYS A 67 4.82 3.67 -6.48
N GLY A 68 5.73 4.16 -7.31
CA GLY A 68 5.99 5.56 -7.52
C GLY A 68 4.76 6.34 -7.98
N GLU A 69 4.06 5.82 -8.99
CA GLU A 69 2.77 6.34 -9.47
C GLU A 69 1.71 6.46 -8.36
N LEU A 70 1.83 5.66 -7.29
CA LEU A 70 0.95 5.74 -6.13
C LEU A 70 1.46 6.74 -5.06
N LEU A 71 2.77 6.83 -4.85
CA LEU A 71 3.34 7.42 -3.63
C LEU A 71 4.05 8.77 -3.83
N TRP A 72 4.40 9.18 -5.05
CA TRP A 72 5.21 10.38 -5.30
C TRP A 72 4.42 11.69 -5.40
N HIS A 73 3.21 11.74 -4.85
CA HIS A 73 2.33 12.92 -4.87
C HIS A 73 2.37 13.71 -3.58
#